data_AF-A0A0A9Y8C2-F1
#
_entry.id   AF-A0A0A9Y8C2-F1
#
_cell.length_a   1.000
_cell.length_b   1.000
_cell.length_c   1.000
_cell.angle_alpha   90.00
_cell.angle_beta   90.00
_cell.angle_gamma   90.00
#
_symmetry.space_group_name_H-M   'P 1'
#
loop_
_entity.id
_entity.type
_entity.pdbx_description
1 polymer ?
#
loop_
_entity_poly.entity_id
_entity_poly.type
_entity_poly.pdbx_seq_one_letter_code
_entity_poly.pdbx_strand_id
1 'polypeptide(L)'
;NITEKTVSRSINELLNNPTYREQAKIRQSLFKDRPKKPVDEAVYWIEYVLRHGNILRPASASMPFYQVYLLDVITTVILVSLITLWVTKQVLKAVFSMLRRTKKGEISLKKKLN
;
A
#
# COMPACT_ATOMS: atom_id res chain seq x y z
N ASN A 1 2.81 4.30 17.31
CA ASN A 1 3.86 3.59 18.06
C ASN A 1 3.18 2.82 19.18
N ILE A 2 3.23 1.49 19.18
CA ILE A 2 2.62 0.66 20.24
C ILE A 2 3.70 0.43 21.30
N THR A 3 3.60 1.14 22.43
CA THR A 3 4.55 1.06 23.56
C THR A 3 3.98 0.19 24.67
N GLU A 4 4.83 -0.48 25.46
CA GLU A 4 4.43 -1.34 26.59
C GLU A 4 3.41 -0.67 27.52
N LYS A 5 3.65 0.60 27.89
CA LYS A 5 2.74 1.38 28.75
C LYS A 5 1.33 1.52 28.17
N THR A 6 1.21 1.69 26.85
CA THR A 6 -0.07 1.81 26.17
C THR A 6 -0.82 0.47 26.18
N VAL A 7 -0.10 -0.64 25.99
CA VAL A 7 -0.68 -1.99 26.05
C VAL A 7 -1.16 -2.32 27.47
N SER A 8 -0.30 -2.12 28.47
CA SER A 8 -0.65 -2.38 29.88
C SER A 8 -1.83 -1.54 30.35
N ARG A 9 -1.89 -0.26 29.95
CA ARG A 9 -3.04 0.61 30.24
C ARG A 9 -4.32 0.10 29.60
N SER A 10 -4.25 -0.31 28.33
CA SER A 10 -5.41 -0.81 27.58
C SER A 10 -5.94 -2.13 28.16
N ILE A 11 -5.06 -3.04 28.57
CA ILE A 11 -5.43 -4.30 29.22
C ILE A 11 -6.09 -4.03 30.57
N ASN A 12 -5.52 -3.15 31.38
CA ASN A 12 -6.08 -2.79 32.68
C ASN A 12 -7.47 -2.17 32.53
N GLU A 13 -7.66 -1.29 31.53
CA GLU A 13 -8.96 -0.71 31.21
C GLU A 13 -9.98 -1.77 30.75
N LEU A 14 -9.58 -2.70 29.88
CA LEU A 14 -10.42 -3.81 29.41
C LEU A 14 -10.88 -4.73 30.55
N LEU A 15 -10.01 -5.01 31.52
CA LEU A 15 -10.31 -5.89 32.65
C LEU A 15 -11.19 -5.22 33.71
N ASN A 16 -10.97 -3.93 33.96
CA ASN A 16 -11.64 -3.21 35.04
C ASN A 16 -12.93 -2.49 34.62
N ASN A 17 -13.13 -2.24 33.33
CA ASN A 17 -14.35 -1.60 32.83
C ASN A 17 -15.38 -2.67 32.36
N PRO A 18 -16.49 -2.87 33.09
CA PRO A 18 -17.48 -3.90 32.79
C PRO A 18 -18.21 -3.67 31.44
N THR A 19 -18.23 -2.43 30.94
CA THR A 19 -18.86 -2.05 29.67
C THR A 19 -18.32 -2.88 28.51
N TYR A 20 -17.01 -3.16 28.47
CA TYR A 20 -16.41 -3.97 27.40
C TYR A 20 -16.96 -5.40 27.41
N ARG A 21 -17.15 -6.00 28.59
CA ARG A 21 -17.71 -7.34 28.74
C ARG A 21 -19.19 -7.40 28.36
N GLU A 22 -19.97 -6.39 28.73
CA GLU A 22 -21.39 -6.29 28.37
C GLU A 22 -21.57 -6.14 26.86
N GLN A 23 -20.83 -5.22 26.24
CA GLN A 23 -20.85 -5.03 24.79
C GLN A 23 -20.38 -6.28 24.04
N ALA A 24 -19.38 -7.01 24.56
CA ALA A 24 -18.95 -8.28 23.99
C ALA A 24 -20.06 -9.35 24.06
N LYS A 25 -20.82 -9.42 25.16
CA LYS A 25 -21.97 -10.34 25.29
C LYS A 25 -23.11 -9.97 24.33
N ILE A 26 -23.43 -8.69 24.18
CA ILE A 26 -24.45 -8.21 23.22
C ILE A 26 -24.03 -8.56 21.79
N ARG A 27 -22.77 -8.32 21.42
CA ARG A 27 -22.26 -8.72 20.11
C ARG A 27 -22.28 -10.23 19.92
N GLN A 28 -21.96 -10.99 20.97
CA GLN A 28 -22.04 -12.45 20.94
C GLN A 28 -23.47 -12.94 20.74
N SER A 29 -24.46 -12.37 21.43
CA SER A 29 -25.86 -12.75 21.26
C SER A 29 -26.33 -12.44 19.85
N LEU A 30 -26.05 -11.24 19.33
CA LEU A 30 -26.37 -10.87 17.95
C LEU A 30 -25.72 -11.80 16.91
N PHE A 31 -24.46 -12.19 17.12
CA PHE A 31 -23.77 -13.12 16.21
C PHE A 31 -24.34 -14.55 16.24
N LYS A 32 -24.94 -14.94 17.36
CA LYS A 32 -25.66 -16.22 17.52
C LYS A 32 -27.12 -16.12 17.08
N ASP A 33 -27.68 -14.92 17.05
CA ASP A 33 -29.04 -14.60 16.64
C ASP A 33 -29.18 -14.57 15.12
N ARG A 34 -28.84 -15.69 14.49
CA ARG A 34 -29.00 -15.92 13.07
C ARG A 34 -29.69 -17.27 12.84
N PRO A 35 -30.49 -17.39 11.78
CA PRO A 35 -31.29 -18.60 11.53
C PRO A 35 -30.45 -19.84 11.21
N LYS A 36 -29.21 -19.68 10.77
CA LYS A 36 -28.28 -20.78 10.48
C LYS A 36 -27.02 -20.68 11.33
N LYS A 37 -26.55 -21.81 11.85
CA LYS A 37 -25.27 -21.85 12.57
C LYS A 37 -24.12 -21.61 11.58
N PRO A 38 -23.03 -20.94 12.02
CA PRO A 38 -21.86 -20.72 11.16
C PRO A 38 -21.26 -22.00 10.61
N VAL A 39 -21.31 -23.07 11.40
CA VAL A 39 -20.76 -24.37 11.02
C VAL A 39 -21.58 -24.96 9.88
N ASP A 40 -22.91 -24.94 9.99
CA ASP A 40 -23.80 -25.46 8.95
C ASP A 40 -23.68 -24.66 7.65
N GLU A 41 -23.50 -23.34 7.76
CA GLU A 41 -23.25 -22.47 6.62
C GLU A 41 -21.89 -22.75 5.96
N ALA A 42 -20.83 -22.97 6.75
CA ALA A 42 -19.52 -23.36 6.22
C ALA A 42 -19.57 -24.73 5.52
N VAL A 43 -20.25 -25.72 6.11
CA VAL A 43 -20.46 -27.03 5.50
C VAL A 43 -21.21 -26.91 4.19
N TYR A 44 -22.27 -26.11 4.13
CA TYR A 44 -22.99 -25.83 2.90
C TYR A 44 -22.08 -25.26 1.81
N TRP A 45 -21.26 -24.25 2.12
CA TRP A 45 -20.34 -23.67 1.14
C TRP A 45 -19.25 -24.65 0.70
N ILE A 46 -18.74 -25.50 1.59
CA ILE A 46 -17.77 -26.56 1.24
C ILE A 46 -18.41 -27.57 0.29
N GLU A 47 -19.60 -28.07 0.62
CA GLU A 47 -20.33 -29.02 -0.23
C GLU A 47 -20.69 -28.39 -1.58
N TYR A 48 -21.08 -27.12 -1.59
CA TYR A 48 -21.39 -26.38 -2.80
C TYR A 48 -20.18 -26.26 -3.72
N VAL A 49 -19.00 -25.97 -3.16
CA VAL A 49 -17.72 -25.91 -3.89
C VAL A 49 -17.32 -27.28 -4.43
N LEU A 50 -17.51 -28.34 -3.65
CA LEU A 50 -17.24 -29.71 -4.08
C LEU A 50 -18.19 -30.15 -5.21
N ARG A 51 -19.47 -29.75 -5.15
CA ARG A 51 -20.50 -30.14 -6.11
C ARG A 51 -20.42 -29.40 -7.44
N HIS A 52 -20.08 -28.11 -7.42
CA HIS A 52 -20.12 -27.27 -8.62
C HIS A 52 -18.74 -26.84 -9.13
N GLY A 53 -17.68 -27.04 -8.35
CA GLY A 53 -16.29 -26.78 -8.75
C GLY A 53 -15.97 -25.30 -9.01
N ASN A 54 -14.72 -24.89 -8.78
CA ASN A 54 -14.09 -23.64 -9.24
C ASN A 54 -14.80 -22.28 -8.97
N ILE A 55 -15.92 -22.20 -8.26
CA ILE A 55 -16.63 -20.92 -8.00
C ILE A 55 -15.87 -20.02 -7.02
N LEU A 56 -15.04 -20.60 -6.15
CA LEU A 56 -14.19 -19.87 -5.21
C LEU A 56 -12.74 -19.74 -5.68
N ARG A 57 -12.41 -20.12 -6.92
CA ARG A 57 -11.07 -19.82 -7.44
C ARG A 57 -10.98 -18.30 -7.61
N PRO A 58 -10.07 -17.62 -6.90
CA PRO A 58 -9.84 -16.21 -7.18
C PRO A 58 -9.44 -16.09 -8.64
N ALA A 59 -9.89 -15.04 -9.33
CA ALA A 59 -9.60 -14.85 -10.75
C ALA A 59 -8.08 -14.88 -11.05
N SER A 60 -7.26 -14.51 -10.05
CA SER A 60 -5.80 -14.62 -10.05
C SER A 60 -5.26 -16.05 -10.22
N ALA A 61 -6.01 -17.09 -9.82
CA ALA A 61 -5.60 -18.49 -9.95
C ALA A 61 -5.70 -19.04 -11.38
N SER A 62 -6.49 -18.38 -12.24
CA SER A 62 -6.60 -18.69 -13.67
C SER A 62 -5.80 -17.73 -14.56
N MET A 63 -5.23 -16.67 -13.96
CA MET A 63 -4.53 -15.64 -14.71
C MET A 63 -3.09 -16.05 -15.00
N PRO A 64 -2.57 -15.74 -16.20
CA PRO A 64 -1.16 -15.90 -16.50
C PRO A 64 -0.31 -14.98 -15.63
N PHE A 65 0.93 -15.40 -15.35
CA PHE A 65 1.83 -14.73 -14.40
C PHE A 65 1.98 -13.22 -14.66
N TYR A 66 1.98 -12.80 -15.92
CA TYR A 66 2.14 -11.39 -16.29
C TYR A 66 0.98 -10.49 -15.81
N GLN A 67 -0.23 -11.04 -15.70
CA GLN A 67 -1.42 -10.32 -15.23
C GLN A 67 -1.50 -10.32 -13.69
N VAL A 68 -1.04 -11.39 -13.04
CA VAL A 68 -0.95 -11.47 -11.57
C VAL A 68 0.08 -10.48 -11.03
N TYR A 69 1.23 -10.33 -11.70
CA TYR A 69 2.29 -9.41 -11.29
C TYR A 69 2.14 -7.99 -11.88
N LEU A 70 1.07 -7.72 -12.63
CA LEU A 70 0.83 -6.44 -13.31
C LEU A 70 2.10 -5.88 -13.97
N LEU A 71 2.75 -6.68 -14.82
CA LEU A 71 4.04 -6.31 -15.42
C LEU A 71 3.98 -4.96 -16.16
N ASP A 72 2.85 -4.63 -16.77
CA ASP A 72 2.60 -3.32 -17.41
C ASP A 72 2.75 -2.15 -16.43
N VAL A 73 2.24 -2.28 -15.20
CA VAL A 73 2.38 -1.26 -14.15
C VAL A 73 3.84 -1.13 -13.72
N ILE A 74 4.56 -2.24 -13.58
CA ILE A 74 5.99 -2.21 -13.23
C ILE A 74 6.80 -1.52 -14.34
N THR A 75 6.56 -1.88 -15.60
CA THR A 75 7.25 -1.30 -16.75
C THR A 75 6.97 0.20 -16.87
N THR A 76 5.72 0.64 -16.70
CA THR A 76 5.37 2.06 -16.73
C THR A 76 6.02 2.85 -15.59
N VAL A 77 6.04 2.32 -14.36
CA VAL A 77 6.74 2.96 -13.23
C VAL A 77 8.23 3.09 -13.49
N ILE A 78 8.89 2.04 -13.99
CA ILE A 78 10.31 2.08 -14.34
C ILE A 78 10.56 3.12 -15.42
N LEU A 79 9.77 3.13 -16.49
CA LEU A 79 9.92 4.08 -17.60
C LEU A 79 9.78 5.53 -17.13
N VAL A 80 8.75 5.83 -16.33
CA VAL A 80 8.54 7.17 -15.77
C VAL A 80 9.69 7.58 -14.84
N SER A 81 10.19 6.66 -14.01
CA SER A 81 11.34 6.94 -13.13
C SER A 81 12.61 7.23 -13.94
N LEU A 82 12.88 6.49 -15.02
CA LEU A 82 14.02 6.73 -15.89
C LEU A 82 13.92 8.07 -16.63
N ILE A 83 12.72 8.40 -17.13
CA ILE A 83 12.47 9.70 -17.81
C ILE A 83 12.69 10.84 -16.84
N THR A 84 12.15 10.79 -15.63
CA THR A 84 12.33 11.85 -14.62
C THR A 84 13.81 12.02 -14.23
N LEU A 85 14.55 10.92 -14.04
CA LEU A 85 16.00 10.95 -13.80
C LEU A 85 16.79 11.51 -14.99
N TRP A 86 16.38 11.20 -16.22
CA TRP A 86 17.02 11.72 -17.42
C TRP A 86 16.78 13.23 -17.56
N VAL A 87 15.54 13.68 -17.39
CA VAL A 87 15.15 15.10 -17.45
C VAL A 87 15.89 15.90 -16.37
N THR A 88 15.91 15.43 -15.13
CA THR A 88 16.62 16.11 -14.03
C THR A 88 18.11 16.26 -14.32
N LYS A 89 18.78 15.21 -14.83
CA LYS A 89 20.19 15.31 -15.26
C LYS A 89 20.39 16.32 -16.37
N GLN A 90 19.51 16.35 -17.37
CA GLN A 90 19.59 17.30 -18.49
C GLN A 90 19.40 18.74 -18.03
N VAL A 91 18.44 18.99 -17.13
CA VAL A 91 18.21 20.30 -16.53
C VAL A 91 19.42 20.74 -15.71
N LEU A 92 19.96 19.88 -14.83
CA LEU A 92 21.17 20.18 -14.05
C LEU A 92 22.36 20.51 -14.95
N LYS A 93 22.57 19.74 -16.03
CA LYS A 93 23.64 19.99 -17.01
C LYS A 93 23.43 21.32 -17.73
N ALA A 94 22.20 21.64 -18.13
CA ALA A 94 21.86 22.89 -18.80
C ALA A 94 22.12 24.10 -17.88
N VAL A 95 21.61 24.06 -16.64
CA VAL A 95 21.81 25.11 -15.62
C VAL A 95 23.30 25.30 -15.33
N PHE A 96 24.05 24.22 -15.11
CA PHE A 96 25.48 24.29 -14.87
C PHE A 96 26.25 24.87 -16.07
N SER A 97 25.86 24.54 -17.29
CA SER A 97 26.46 25.10 -18.51
C SER A 97 26.18 26.59 -18.66
N MET A 98 24.97 27.06 -18.30
CA MET A 98 24.60 28.47 -18.29
C MET A 98 25.39 29.25 -17.23
N LEU A 99 25.48 28.75 -16.00
CA LEU A 99 26.27 29.37 -14.92
C LEU A 99 27.76 29.50 -15.32
N ARG A 100 28.34 28.48 -15.95
CA ARG A 100 29.71 28.54 -16.47
C ARG A 100 29.88 29.60 -17.56
N ARG A 101 28.90 29.76 -18.46
CA ARG A 101 28.91 30.79 -19.51
C ARG A 101 28.86 32.20 -18.91
N THR A 102 28.02 32.43 -17.90
CA THR A 102 27.90 33.73 -17.22
C THR A 102 29.20 34.11 -16.51
N LYS A 103 29.81 33.19 -15.73
CA LYS A 103 31.11 33.46 -15.07
C LYS A 103 32.21 33.79 -16.08
N LYS A 104 32.27 33.09 -17.22
CA LYS A 104 33.27 33.34 -18.26
C LYS A 104 33.10 34.74 -18.89
N GLY A 105 31.86 35.18 -19.10
CA GLY A 105 31.55 36.53 -19.59
C GLY A 105 31.99 37.64 -18.63
N GLU A 106 31.73 37.47 -17.33
CA GLU A 106 32.12 38.44 -16.30
C GLU A 106 33.64 38.61 -16.19
N ILE A 107 34.40 37.50 -16.24
CA ILE A 107 35.87 37.52 -16.22
C ILE A 107 36.44 38.23 -17.46
N SER A 108 35.84 38.00 -18.64
CA SER A 108 36.27 38.67 -19.87
C SER A 108 36.02 40.18 -19.85
N LEU A 109 34.94 40.64 -19.21
CA LEU A 109 34.63 42.07 -19.08
C LEU A 109 35.60 42.76 -18.11
N LYS A 110 35.88 42.15 -16.95
CA LYS A 110 36.87 42.67 -15.99
C LYS A 110 38.26 42.81 -16.61
N LYS A 111 38.67 41.89 -17.50
CA LYS A 111 39.96 41.97 -18.22
C LYS A 111 40.02 43.09 -19.27
N LYS A 112 38.89 43.58 -19.79
CA LYS A 112 38.87 44.71 -20.74
C LYS A 112 38.84 46.08 -20.04
N LEU A 113 38.40 46.11 -18.78
CA LEU A 113 38.25 47.32 -17.97
C LEU A 113 39.52 47.71 -17.18
N ASN A 114 40.55 46.85 -17.18
CA ASN A 114 41.83 47.02 -16.50
C ASN A 114 42.96 46.90 -17.52
#